data_AF-A0A401SP28-F1
#
_entry.id   AF-A0A401SP28-F1
#
_cell.length_a   1.000
_cell.length_b   1.000
_cell.length_c   1.000
_cell.angle_alpha   90.00
_cell.angle_beta   90.00
_cell.angle_gamma   90.00
#
_symmetry.space_group_name_H-M   'P 1'
#
loop_
_entity.id
_entity.type
_entity.pdbx_description
1 polymer ?
#
loop_
_entity_poly.entity_id
_entity_poly.type
_entity_poly.pdbx_seq_one_letter_code
_entity_poly.pdbx_strand_id
1 'polypeptide(L)'
;LQFGFTTIFVAAFPLAPLLALLNNIIEIRLDAYKFVTQWRRPLPARAMDIGIWYGILEGIGVLAVITNAFVIAITSDYIPRLVYVFKYGPCANQGYIQEKCLTGYVNGSLSFFSMADFDSTDKGYCRYRDYRAPPWDHDRYEFTLQFWHVLAARLAFIIVFEHLVFGIKSFIAYLIPDMPKDLCDRMRREKYLVQEMMYEAELEHLQRERKKNGKRYHHEWP
;
A
#
# COMPACT_ATOMS: atom_id res chain seq x y z
N LEU A 1 3.87 4.09 -12.48
CA LEU A 1 3.07 2.94 -12.97
C LEU A 1 3.51 1.62 -12.34
N GLN A 2 4.78 1.21 -12.46
CA GLN A 2 5.29 -0.04 -11.86
C GLN A 2 4.96 -0.19 -10.37
N PHE A 3 5.13 0.87 -9.57
CA PHE A 3 4.74 0.89 -8.17
C PHE A 3 3.26 0.50 -7.96
N GLY A 4 2.35 1.02 -8.80
CA GLY A 4 0.92 0.68 -8.73
C GLY A 4 0.65 -0.79 -9.02
N PHE A 5 1.30 -1.37 -10.05
CA PHE A 5 1.17 -2.81 -10.32
C PHE A 5 1.65 -3.68 -9.16
N THR A 6 2.73 -3.27 -8.50
CA THR A 6 3.27 -4.01 -7.36
C THR A 6 2.45 -3.90 -6.09
N THR A 7 1.73 -2.79 -5.88
CA THR A 7 1.00 -2.56 -4.62
C THR A 7 -0.49 -2.88 -4.75
N ILE A 8 -1.17 -2.51 -5.83
CA ILE A 8 -2.62 -2.67 -6.01
C ILE A 8 -3.03 -4.14 -6.23
N PHE A 9 -2.18 -4.94 -6.87
CA PHE A 9 -2.51 -6.31 -7.30
C PHE A 9 -1.69 -7.40 -6.59
N VAL A 10 -1.01 -7.05 -5.49
CA VAL A 10 -0.12 -7.99 -4.79
C VAL A 10 -0.88 -9.20 -4.24
N ALA A 11 -2.12 -9.02 -3.80
CA ALA A 11 -2.95 -10.12 -3.30
C ALA A 11 -3.31 -11.15 -4.40
N ALA A 12 -3.36 -10.72 -5.67
CA ALA A 12 -3.63 -11.60 -6.79
C ALA A 12 -2.35 -12.26 -7.35
N PHE A 13 -1.23 -11.54 -7.36
CA PHE A 13 0.04 -12.02 -7.90
C PHE A 13 1.22 -11.71 -6.94
N PRO A 14 1.59 -12.64 -6.06
CA PRO A 14 2.60 -12.40 -5.02
C PRO A 14 4.03 -12.26 -5.59
N LEU A 15 4.28 -12.70 -6.83
CA LEU A 15 5.59 -12.59 -7.48
C LEU A 15 5.85 -11.21 -8.12
N ALA A 16 4.86 -10.30 -8.12
CA ALA A 16 5.00 -8.96 -8.70
C ALA A 16 6.23 -8.17 -8.19
N PRO A 17 6.52 -8.15 -6.86
CA PRO A 17 7.66 -7.39 -6.34
C PRO A 17 9.01 -7.92 -6.83
N LEU A 18 9.13 -9.24 -7.06
CA LEU A 18 10.36 -9.85 -7.58
C LEU A 18 10.60 -9.45 -9.04
N LEU A 19 9.56 -9.45 -9.87
CA LEU A 19 9.66 -8.98 -11.26
C LEU A 19 9.99 -7.48 -11.31
N ALA A 20 9.39 -6.68 -10.42
CA ALA A 20 9.70 -5.27 -10.30
C ALA A 20 11.15 -5.01 -9.87
N LEU A 21 11.69 -5.83 -8.96
CA LEU A 21 13.10 -5.74 -8.56
C LEU A 21 14.04 -6.01 -9.74
N LEU A 22 13.79 -7.09 -10.50
CA LEU A 22 14.58 -7.42 -11.68
C LEU A 22 14.49 -6.32 -12.74
N ASN A 23 13.29 -5.77 -12.98
CA ASN A 23 13.11 -4.66 -13.89
C ASN A 23 13.92 -3.43 -13.44
N ASN A 24 13.83 -3.06 -12.16
CA ASN A 24 14.57 -1.91 -11.60
C ASN A 24 16.09 -2.06 -11.74
N ILE A 25 16.64 -3.27 -11.55
CA ILE A 25 18.08 -3.52 -11.70
C ILE A 25 18.54 -3.25 -13.14
N ILE A 26 17.77 -3.72 -14.12
CA ILE A 26 18.06 -3.52 -15.54
C ILE A 26 17.85 -2.05 -15.90
N GLU A 27 16.76 -1.45 -15.42
CA GLU A 27 16.35 -0.08 -15.75
C GLU A 27 17.36 0.97 -15.27
N ILE A 28 17.92 0.81 -14.06
CA ILE A 28 18.99 1.70 -13.57
C ILE A 28 20.20 1.71 -14.53
N ARG A 29 20.59 0.54 -15.06
CA ARG A 29 21.74 0.44 -15.98
C ARG A 29 21.41 1.02 -17.35
N LEU A 30 20.22 0.73 -17.86
CA LEU A 30 19.77 1.26 -19.15
C LEU A 30 19.61 2.77 -19.12
N ASP A 31 19.04 3.34 -18.06
CA ASP A 31 18.88 4.79 -17.95
C ASP A 31 20.23 5.51 -17.80
N ALA A 32 21.17 4.94 -17.04
CA ALA A 32 22.54 5.46 -17.01
C ALA A 32 23.19 5.44 -18.40
N TYR A 33 23.02 4.36 -19.16
CA TYR A 33 23.53 4.27 -20.53
C TYR A 33 22.91 5.32 -21.46
N LYS A 34 21.58 5.52 -21.40
CA LYS A 34 20.88 6.56 -22.17
C LYS A 34 21.43 7.96 -21.87
N PHE A 35 21.61 8.30 -20.58
CA PHE A 35 22.13 9.61 -20.19
C PHE A 35 23.56 9.87 -20.64
N VAL A 36 24.41 8.85 -20.68
CA VAL A 36 25.83 9.01 -21.04
C VAL A 36 26.05 8.98 -22.55
N THR A 37 25.31 8.15 -23.29
CA THR A 37 25.59 7.87 -24.72
C THR A 37 24.59 8.45 -25.70
N GLN A 38 23.31 8.58 -25.33
CA GLN A 38 22.25 8.92 -26.26
C GLN A 38 21.77 10.37 -26.12
N TRP A 39 21.81 10.93 -24.92
CA TRP A 39 21.22 12.24 -24.64
C TRP A 39 22.28 13.32 -24.52
N ARG A 40 21.93 14.55 -24.92
CA ARG A 40 22.77 15.72 -24.64
C ARG A 40 22.72 16.04 -23.15
N ARG A 41 23.85 16.47 -22.59
CA ARG A 41 23.97 16.84 -21.18
C ARG A 41 22.90 17.88 -20.79
N PRO A 42 22.03 17.60 -19.80
CA PRO A 42 21.05 18.56 -19.30
C PRO A 42 21.71 19.64 -18.44
N LEU A 43 21.06 20.80 -18.35
CA LEU A 43 21.47 21.85 -17.42
C LEU A 43 21.12 21.44 -15.99
N PRO A 44 22.05 21.59 -15.02
CA PRO A 44 21.80 21.18 -13.65
C PRO A 44 20.74 22.10 -13.01
N ALA A 45 19.66 21.49 -12.54
CA ALA A 45 18.64 22.13 -11.71
C ALA A 45 18.69 21.57 -10.30
N ARG A 46 18.51 22.42 -9.28
CA ARG A 46 18.40 21.99 -7.89
C ARG A 46 16.93 21.77 -7.54
N ALA A 47 16.62 20.59 -7.01
CA ALA A 47 15.33 20.26 -6.42
C ALA A 47 15.59 19.63 -5.05
N MET A 48 14.78 19.99 -4.05
CA MET A 48 14.87 19.38 -2.71
C MET A 48 14.15 18.02 -2.68
N ASP A 49 13.07 17.90 -3.46
CA ASP A 49 12.15 16.76 -3.40
C ASP A 49 11.79 16.26 -4.81
N ILE A 50 11.16 15.08 -4.88
CA ILE A 50 10.59 14.53 -6.12
C ILE A 50 9.34 15.28 -6.62
N GLY A 51 8.80 16.21 -5.81
CA GLY A 51 7.64 17.03 -6.16
C GLY A 51 6.30 16.29 -6.09
N ILE A 52 5.43 16.54 -7.07
CA ILE A 52 4.05 16.00 -7.16
C ILE A 52 3.99 14.47 -7.04
N TRP A 53 5.06 13.78 -7.45
CA TRP A 53 5.14 12.32 -7.40
C TRP A 53 4.98 11.75 -6.00
N TYR A 54 5.38 12.48 -4.96
CA TYR A 54 5.18 12.04 -3.58
C TYR A 54 3.69 11.84 -3.26
N GLY A 55 2.86 12.85 -3.53
CA GLY A 55 1.41 12.77 -3.32
C GLY A 55 0.74 11.72 -4.20
N ILE A 56 1.23 11.51 -5.43
CA ILE A 56 0.73 10.44 -6.30
C ILE A 56 1.03 9.06 -5.71
N LEU A 57 2.25 8.83 -5.23
CA LEU A 57 2.64 7.56 -4.61
C LEU A 57 1.85 7.29 -3.33
N GLU A 58 1.62 8.32 -2.52
CA GLU A 58 0.79 8.21 -1.32
C GLU A 58 -0.67 7.85 -1.67
N GLY A 59 -1.25 8.52 -2.67
CA GLY A 59 -2.60 8.23 -3.16
C GLY A 59 -2.73 6.81 -3.71
N ILE A 60 -1.73 6.34 -4.47
CA ILE A 60 -1.66 4.95 -4.93
C ILE A 60 -1.56 3.99 -3.73
N GLY A 61 -0.81 4.35 -2.68
CA GLY A 61 -0.72 3.56 -1.46
C GLY A 61 -2.07 3.39 -0.75
N VAL A 62 -2.87 4.46 -0.66
CA VAL A 62 -4.24 4.39 -0.10
C VAL A 62 -5.15 3.53 -0.97
N LEU A 63 -5.12 3.74 -2.29
CA LEU A 63 -5.90 2.96 -3.24
C LEU A 63 -5.53 1.47 -3.20
N ALA A 64 -4.25 1.15 -3.01
CA ALA A 64 -3.76 -0.22 -2.91
C ALA A 64 -4.39 -0.98 -1.72
N VAL A 65 -4.58 -0.33 -0.57
CA VAL A 65 -5.22 -0.98 0.59
C VAL A 65 -6.66 -1.37 0.27
N ILE A 66 -7.43 -0.43 -0.28
CA ILE A 66 -8.84 -0.62 -0.64
C ILE A 66 -8.95 -1.74 -1.69
N THR A 67 -8.22 -1.61 -2.80
CA THR A 67 -8.28 -2.58 -3.91
C THR A 67 -7.90 -3.99 -3.48
N ASN A 68 -6.85 -4.18 -2.67
CA ASN A 68 -6.49 -5.51 -2.17
C ASN A 68 -7.57 -6.07 -1.23
N ALA A 69 -8.23 -5.24 -0.41
CA ALA A 69 -9.34 -5.69 0.42
C ALA A 69 -10.48 -6.27 -0.44
N PHE A 70 -10.85 -5.57 -1.51
CA PHE A 70 -11.86 -6.02 -2.47
C PHE A 70 -11.42 -7.28 -3.25
N VAL A 71 -10.16 -7.36 -3.67
CA VAL A 71 -9.62 -8.55 -4.34
C VAL A 71 -9.74 -9.78 -3.42
N ILE A 72 -9.34 -9.65 -2.15
CA ILE A 72 -9.41 -10.78 -1.22
C ILE A 72 -10.88 -11.12 -0.87
N ALA A 73 -11.76 -10.14 -0.74
CA ALA A 73 -13.15 -10.40 -0.36
C ALA A 73 -14.02 -10.95 -1.51
N ILE A 74 -13.90 -10.36 -2.70
CA ILE A 74 -14.83 -10.58 -3.81
C ILE A 74 -14.31 -11.63 -4.78
N THR A 75 -13.07 -11.50 -5.24
CA THR A 75 -12.53 -12.39 -6.29
C THR A 75 -11.93 -13.67 -5.73
N SER A 76 -11.43 -13.66 -4.50
CA SER A 76 -10.92 -14.87 -3.86
C SER A 76 -12.02 -15.76 -3.26
N ASP A 77 -11.78 -17.07 -3.28
CA ASP A 77 -12.60 -18.09 -2.60
C ASP A 77 -12.35 -18.15 -1.09
N TYR A 78 -11.54 -17.25 -0.55
CA TYR A 78 -11.16 -17.27 0.86
C TYR A 78 -12.37 -17.08 1.80
N ILE A 79 -13.17 -16.02 1.62
CA ILE A 79 -14.30 -15.72 2.50
C ILE A 79 -15.40 -16.79 2.45
N PRO A 80 -15.86 -17.26 1.28
CA PRO A 80 -16.90 -18.28 1.24
C PRO A 80 -16.45 -19.63 1.83
N ARG A 81 -15.18 -20.02 1.65
CA ARG A 81 -14.60 -21.21 2.32
C ARG A 81 -14.58 -21.05 3.82
N LEU A 82 -14.23 -19.86 4.32
CA LEU A 82 -14.21 -19.55 5.75
C LEU A 82 -15.61 -19.66 6.36
N VAL A 83 -16.61 -19.04 5.73
CA VAL A 83 -18.02 -19.11 6.15
C VAL A 83 -18.53 -20.54 6.13
N TYR A 84 -18.19 -21.31 5.08
CA TYR A 84 -18.55 -22.72 5.02
C TYR A 84 -17.97 -23.48 6.21
N VAL A 85 -16.66 -23.41 6.46
CA VAL A 85 -16.00 -24.13 7.55
C VAL A 85 -16.63 -23.83 8.91
N PHE A 86 -16.94 -22.56 9.19
CA PHE A 86 -17.47 -22.16 10.50
C PHE A 86 -18.97 -22.40 10.70
N LYS A 87 -19.78 -22.42 9.64
CA LYS A 87 -21.25 -22.45 9.76
C LYS A 87 -21.94 -23.63 9.11
N TYR A 88 -21.39 -24.17 8.01
CA TYR A 88 -22.08 -25.15 7.14
C TYR A 88 -21.32 -26.46 6.95
N GLY A 89 -20.02 -26.45 7.16
CA GLY A 89 -19.16 -27.60 7.02
C GLY A 89 -19.26 -28.55 8.20
N PRO A 90 -18.70 -29.76 8.08
CA PRO A 90 -18.72 -30.77 9.14
C PRO A 90 -18.06 -30.29 10.45
N CYS A 91 -17.15 -29.32 10.36
CA CYS A 91 -16.45 -28.74 11.52
C CYS A 91 -17.25 -27.65 12.26
N ALA A 92 -18.43 -27.26 11.78
CA ALA A 92 -19.25 -26.26 12.49
C ALA A 92 -19.69 -26.76 13.88
N ASN A 93 -19.83 -28.08 14.06
CA ASN A 93 -20.33 -28.69 15.30
C ASN A 93 -19.25 -29.46 16.09
N GLN A 94 -18.08 -29.72 15.50
CA GLN A 94 -17.00 -30.48 16.12
C GLN A 94 -15.69 -29.69 15.95
N GLY A 95 -15.21 -29.13 17.05
CA GLY A 95 -13.98 -28.34 17.07
C GLY A 95 -12.80 -29.10 16.46
N TYR A 96 -12.16 -28.43 15.49
CA TYR A 96 -10.82 -28.67 14.93
C TYR A 96 -10.50 -30.05 14.34
N ILE A 97 -10.50 -30.18 12.99
CA ILE A 97 -9.43 -30.79 12.16
C ILE A 97 -9.48 -30.21 10.73
N GLN A 98 -8.53 -29.33 10.37
CA GLN A 98 -8.53 -28.47 9.16
C GLN A 98 -8.70 -29.20 7.81
N GLU A 99 -8.25 -30.44 7.64
CA GLU A 99 -8.28 -31.11 6.32
C GLU A 99 -9.66 -31.69 5.95
N LYS A 100 -10.46 -32.09 6.95
CA LYS A 100 -11.81 -32.64 6.72
C LYS A 100 -12.90 -31.56 6.74
N CYS A 101 -12.58 -30.32 7.08
CA CYS A 101 -13.59 -29.26 7.20
C CYS A 101 -14.17 -28.76 5.87
N LEU A 102 -13.43 -28.92 4.77
CA LEU A 102 -13.86 -28.52 3.42
C LEU A 102 -14.45 -29.69 2.63
N THR A 103 -14.63 -30.87 3.24
CA THR A 103 -15.24 -32.00 2.54
C THR A 103 -16.67 -31.66 2.15
N GLY A 104 -16.99 -31.78 0.87
CA GLY A 104 -18.30 -31.39 0.34
C GLY A 104 -18.47 -29.90 0.04
N TYR A 105 -17.44 -29.06 0.21
CA TYR A 105 -17.51 -27.63 -0.11
C TYR A 105 -17.98 -27.38 -1.54
N VAL A 106 -17.40 -28.06 -2.53
CA VAL A 106 -17.77 -27.88 -3.95
C VAL A 106 -19.24 -28.22 -4.18
N ASN A 107 -19.73 -29.32 -3.59
CA ASN A 107 -21.14 -29.71 -3.70
C ASN A 107 -22.10 -28.74 -2.98
N GLY A 108 -21.66 -28.12 -1.88
CA GLY A 108 -22.44 -27.11 -1.15
C GLY A 108 -22.38 -25.71 -1.76
N SER A 109 -21.33 -25.38 -2.50
CA SER A 109 -21.13 -24.07 -3.14
C SER A 109 -21.79 -23.93 -4.52
N LEU A 110 -22.32 -25.03 -5.05
CA LEU A 110 -22.96 -25.08 -6.37
C LEU A 110 -24.47 -25.17 -6.21
N SER A 111 -25.18 -24.28 -6.88
CA SER A 111 -26.65 -24.31 -6.99
C SER A 111 -27.07 -25.17 -8.19
N PHE A 112 -28.26 -25.76 -8.08
CA PHE A 112 -28.85 -26.58 -9.15
C PHE A 112 -29.76 -25.73 -10.03
N PHE A 113 -29.69 -25.95 -11.34
CA PHE A 113 -30.61 -25.40 -12.32
C PHE A 113 -31.25 -26.53 -13.12
N SER A 114 -32.57 -26.46 -13.29
CA SER A 114 -33.32 -27.41 -14.12
C SER A 114 -33.28 -26.96 -15.57
N MET A 115 -32.70 -27.77 -16.47
CA MET A 115 -32.66 -27.44 -17.90
C MET A 115 -34.06 -27.45 -18.56
N ALA A 116 -35.04 -28.08 -17.92
CA ALA A 116 -36.44 -28.03 -18.35
C ALA A 116 -37.04 -26.62 -18.29
N ASP A 117 -36.51 -25.73 -17.43
CA ASP A 117 -36.99 -24.35 -17.32
C ASP A 117 -36.50 -23.45 -18.47
N PHE A 118 -35.58 -23.95 -19.30
CA PHE A 118 -35.03 -23.24 -20.47
C PHE A 118 -35.62 -23.73 -21.81
N ASP A 119 -36.74 -24.46 -21.78
CA ASP A 119 -37.39 -25.08 -22.96
C ASP A 119 -36.44 -26.00 -23.75
N SER A 120 -35.53 -26.68 -23.04
CA SER A 120 -34.67 -27.70 -23.64
C SER A 120 -35.36 -29.07 -23.62
N THR A 121 -35.15 -29.85 -24.68
CA THR A 121 -35.60 -31.26 -24.76
C THR A 121 -34.90 -32.16 -23.73
N ASP A 122 -33.81 -31.69 -23.14
CA ASP A 122 -33.01 -32.41 -22.15
C ASP A 122 -33.56 -32.23 -20.72
N LYS A 123 -34.10 -33.31 -20.17
CA LYS A 123 -34.54 -33.38 -18.77
C LYS A 123 -33.35 -33.69 -17.85
N GLY A 124 -32.53 -32.69 -17.57
CA GLY A 124 -31.39 -32.82 -16.66
C GLY A 124 -31.19 -31.60 -15.75
N TYR A 125 -30.33 -31.77 -14.75
CA TYR A 125 -29.89 -30.70 -13.86
C TYR A 125 -28.46 -30.30 -14.18
N CYS A 126 -28.20 -29.00 -14.29
CA CYS A 126 -26.84 -28.47 -14.34
C CYS A 126 -26.52 -27.72 -13.03
N ARG A 127 -25.22 -27.53 -12.77
CA ARG A 127 -24.73 -26.85 -11.57
C ARG A 127 -24.02 -25.57 -11.95
N TYR A 128 -24.29 -24.49 -11.25
CA TYR A 128 -23.63 -23.20 -11.44
C TYR A 128 -23.18 -22.63 -10.10
N ARG A 129 -22.27 -21.67 -10.16
CA ARG A 129 -21.62 -21.11 -8.98
C ARG A 129 -22.44 -19.94 -8.44
N ASP A 130 -23.40 -20.24 -7.58
CA ASP A 130 -24.18 -19.26 -6.83
C ASP A 130 -24.81 -19.91 -5.58
N TYR A 131 -25.34 -19.10 -4.67
CA TYR A 131 -26.00 -19.55 -3.43
C TYR A 131 -27.52 -19.44 -3.53
N ARG A 132 -28.10 -20.11 -4.51
CA ARG A 132 -29.54 -20.09 -4.81
C ARG A 132 -30.26 -21.37 -4.44
N ALA A 133 -31.53 -21.23 -4.08
CA ALA A 133 -32.39 -22.35 -3.72
C ALA A 133 -32.62 -23.27 -4.93
N PRO A 134 -32.66 -24.60 -4.72
CA PRO A 134 -32.77 -25.56 -5.80
C PRO A 134 -34.17 -25.59 -6.43
N PRO A 135 -34.35 -26.21 -7.61
CA PRO A 135 -35.61 -26.22 -8.35
C PRO A 135 -36.77 -26.97 -7.67
N TRP A 136 -36.48 -27.79 -6.65
CA TRP A 136 -37.48 -28.56 -5.89
C TRP A 136 -37.89 -27.91 -4.58
N ASP A 137 -37.31 -26.75 -4.24
CA ASP A 137 -37.71 -25.96 -3.07
C ASP A 137 -38.94 -25.09 -3.39
N HIS A 138 -39.61 -24.56 -2.37
CA HIS A 138 -40.75 -23.65 -2.55
C HIS A 138 -40.31 -22.35 -3.24
N ASP A 139 -39.20 -21.76 -2.77
CA ASP A 139 -38.67 -20.48 -3.25
C ASP A 139 -37.60 -20.71 -4.32
N ARG A 140 -38.01 -21.30 -5.45
CA ARG A 140 -37.10 -21.72 -6.54
C ARG A 140 -36.24 -20.55 -7.05
N TYR A 141 -34.93 -20.78 -7.15
CA TYR A 141 -33.94 -19.83 -7.67
C TYR A 141 -33.73 -18.54 -6.86
N GLU A 142 -34.37 -18.41 -5.69
CA GLU A 142 -34.14 -17.28 -4.79
C GLU A 142 -32.83 -17.40 -4.00
N PHE A 143 -32.38 -16.29 -3.40
CA PHE A 143 -31.15 -16.25 -2.62
C PHE A 143 -31.32 -16.97 -1.28
N THR A 144 -30.44 -17.92 -1.00
CA THR A 144 -30.43 -18.64 0.28
C THR A 144 -29.82 -17.81 1.41
N LEU A 145 -30.02 -18.21 2.67
CA LEU A 145 -29.32 -17.61 3.81
C LEU A 145 -27.79 -17.72 3.72
N GLN A 146 -27.27 -18.72 2.99
CA GLN A 146 -25.83 -18.83 2.73
C GLN A 146 -25.30 -17.63 1.94
N PHE A 147 -26.06 -17.16 0.96
CA PHE A 147 -25.71 -15.96 0.18
C PHE A 147 -25.49 -14.76 1.10
N TRP A 148 -26.44 -14.51 1.99
CA TRP A 148 -26.41 -13.37 2.91
C TRP A 148 -25.30 -13.47 3.94
N HIS A 149 -25.02 -14.66 4.49
CA HIS A 149 -23.86 -14.86 5.38
C HIS A 149 -22.54 -14.60 4.67
N VAL A 150 -22.38 -15.09 3.43
CA VAL A 150 -21.16 -14.85 2.64
C VAL A 150 -21.02 -13.36 2.30
N LEU A 151 -22.10 -12.70 1.90
CA LEU A 151 -22.10 -11.27 1.61
C LEU A 151 -21.75 -10.43 2.85
N ALA A 152 -22.38 -10.71 3.99
CA ALA A 152 -22.10 -10.04 5.25
C ALA A 152 -20.63 -10.25 5.69
N ALA A 153 -20.12 -11.47 5.59
CA ALA A 153 -18.72 -11.77 5.91
C ALA A 153 -17.74 -11.04 4.98
N ARG A 154 -18.07 -10.90 3.68
CA ARG A 154 -17.25 -10.13 2.73
C ARG A 154 -17.16 -8.66 3.12
N LEU A 155 -18.29 -8.03 3.42
CA LEU A 155 -18.34 -6.63 3.82
C LEU A 155 -17.64 -6.40 5.16
N ALA A 156 -17.87 -7.28 6.14
CA ALA A 156 -17.19 -7.22 7.43
C ALA A 156 -15.67 -7.36 7.29
N PHE A 157 -15.21 -8.29 6.45
CA PHE A 157 -13.79 -8.47 6.17
C PHE A 157 -13.16 -7.21 5.56
N ILE A 158 -13.82 -6.58 4.57
CA ILE A 158 -13.30 -5.35 3.95
C ILE A 158 -13.12 -4.26 5.02
N ILE A 159 -14.14 -4.02 5.84
CA ILE A 159 -14.09 -2.99 6.89
C ILE A 159 -12.94 -3.29 7.87
N VAL A 160 -12.86 -4.51 8.39
CA VAL A 160 -11.82 -4.88 9.37
C VAL A 160 -10.42 -4.79 8.75
N PHE A 161 -10.25 -5.30 7.54
CA PHE A 161 -8.97 -5.29 6.84
C PHE A 161 -8.49 -3.87 6.57
N GLU A 162 -9.36 -3.00 6.05
CA GLU A 162 -9.03 -1.60 5.77
C GLU A 162 -8.61 -0.87 7.06
N HIS A 163 -9.43 -0.91 8.11
CA HIS A 163 -9.14 -0.22 9.37
C HIS A 163 -7.87 -0.75 10.04
N LEU A 164 -7.63 -2.06 9.97
CA LEU A 164 -6.41 -2.67 10.50
C LEU A 164 -5.17 -2.18 9.74
N VAL A 165 -5.18 -2.22 8.41
CA VAL A 165 -4.03 -1.84 7.58
C VAL A 165 -3.77 -0.33 7.68
N PHE A 166 -4.82 0.51 7.65
CA PHE A 166 -4.65 1.95 7.88
C PHE A 166 -4.17 2.24 9.30
N GLY A 167 -4.64 1.52 10.31
CA GLY A 167 -4.16 1.61 11.69
C GLY A 167 -2.67 1.29 11.79
N ILE A 168 -2.23 0.19 11.18
CA ILE A 168 -0.81 -0.20 11.14
C ILE A 168 0.02 0.86 10.37
N LYS A 169 -0.46 1.35 9.22
CA LYS A 169 0.21 2.39 8.44
C LYS A 169 0.44 3.64 9.30
N SER A 170 -0.60 4.13 9.96
CA SER A 170 -0.54 5.32 10.82
C SER A 170 0.37 5.09 12.03
N PHE A 171 0.36 3.88 12.60
CA PHE A 171 1.24 3.51 13.70
C PHE A 171 2.72 3.50 13.27
N ILE A 172 3.03 2.92 12.10
CA ILE A 172 4.40 2.94 11.56
C ILE A 172 4.86 4.38 11.28
N ALA A 173 4.00 5.20 10.70
CA ALA A 173 4.29 6.61 10.47
C ALA A 173 4.53 7.39 11.77
N TYR A 174 3.86 7.01 12.85
CA TYR A 174 4.11 7.60 14.18
C TYR A 174 5.45 7.15 14.79
N LEU A 175 5.87 5.91 14.55
CA LEU A 175 7.11 5.36 15.11
C LEU A 175 8.37 5.84 14.40
N ILE A 176 8.31 6.06 13.08
CA ILE A 176 9.48 6.43 12.28
C ILE A 176 9.56 7.96 12.20
N PRO A 177 10.56 8.61 12.82
CA PRO A 177 10.71 10.06 12.71
C PRO A 177 11.12 10.43 11.27
N ASP A 178 10.47 11.45 10.70
CA ASP A 178 10.71 11.91 9.33
C ASP A 178 12.16 12.36 9.08
N MET A 179 12.87 12.82 10.12
CA MET A 179 14.27 13.23 10.04
C MET A 179 15.18 12.32 10.88
N PRO A 180 16.20 11.69 10.29
CA PRO A 180 17.16 10.88 11.03
C PRO A 180 18.04 11.75 11.94
N LYS A 181 18.37 11.23 13.13
CA LYS A 181 19.12 11.95 14.18
C LYS A 181 20.49 12.45 13.69
N ASP A 182 21.22 11.63 12.95
CA ASP A 182 22.54 11.98 12.41
C ASP A 182 22.51 13.18 11.45
N LEU A 183 21.41 13.37 10.72
CA LEU A 183 21.22 14.54 9.88
C LEU A 183 20.93 15.78 10.74
N CYS A 184 20.06 15.64 11.74
CA CYS A 184 19.77 16.71 12.69
C CYS A 184 21.04 17.20 13.41
N ASP A 185 21.89 16.27 13.84
CA ASP A 185 23.15 16.56 14.51
C ASP A 185 24.14 17.25 13.57
N ARG A 186 24.25 16.80 12.31
CA ARG A 186 25.08 17.48 11.30
C ARG A 186 24.59 18.89 11.02
N MET A 187 23.29 19.07 10.80
CA MET A 187 22.70 20.41 10.60
C MET A 187 22.91 21.32 11.82
N ARG A 188 22.82 20.77 13.04
CA ARG A 188 23.08 21.54 14.27
C ARG A 188 24.55 21.94 14.38
N ARG A 189 25.48 21.05 14.06
CA ARG A 189 26.93 21.35 14.03
C ARG A 189 27.25 22.42 13.00
N GLU A 190 26.73 22.31 11.78
CA GLU A 190 26.92 23.33 10.75
C GLU A 190 26.39 24.69 11.18
N LYS A 191 25.19 24.74 11.77
CA LYS A 191 24.63 25.99 12.33
C LYS A 191 25.50 26.59 13.43
N TYR A 192 25.99 25.76 14.35
CA TYR A 192 26.86 26.20 15.43
C TYR A 192 28.17 26.80 14.91
N LEU A 193 28.86 26.10 13.99
CA LEU A 193 30.11 26.58 13.39
C LEU A 193 29.91 27.89 12.62
N VAL A 194 28.80 28.04 11.88
CA VAL A 194 28.47 29.29 11.19
C VAL A 194 28.26 30.44 12.16
N GLN A 195 27.58 30.20 13.29
CA GLN A 195 27.35 31.22 14.31
C GLN A 195 28.65 31.65 15.00
N GLU A 196 29.54 30.70 15.29
CA GLU A 196 30.87 30.98 15.86
C GLU A 196 31.71 31.84 14.90
N MET A 197 31.78 31.46 13.61
CA MET A 197 32.49 32.25 12.59
C MET A 197 31.91 33.67 12.42
N MET A 198 30.58 33.83 12.50
CA MET A 198 29.95 35.15 12.43
C MET A 198 30.32 36.03 13.62
N TYR A 199 30.32 35.47 14.83
CA TYR A 199 30.68 36.18 16.05
C TYR A 199 32.15 36.62 16.05
N GLU A 200 33.07 35.74 15.64
CA GLU A 200 34.49 36.07 15.49
C GLU A 200 34.70 37.19 14.46
N ALA A 201 34.01 37.14 13.31
CA ALA A 201 34.08 38.18 12.30
C ALA A 201 33.56 39.54 12.79
N GLU A 202 32.49 39.55 13.60
CA GLU A 202 31.95 40.78 14.20
C GLU A 202 32.90 41.37 15.24
N LEU A 203 33.49 40.53 16.10
CA LEU A 203 34.51 40.94 17.06
C LEU A 203 35.73 41.56 16.34
N GLU A 204 36.22 40.93 15.27
CA GLU A 204 37.29 41.50 14.46
C GLU A 204 36.92 42.84 13.85
N HIS A 205 35.68 42.99 13.35
CA HIS A 205 35.18 44.23 12.79
C HIS A 205 35.20 45.36 13.83
N LEU A 206 34.63 45.12 15.02
CA LEU A 206 34.61 46.08 16.12
C LEU A 206 36.02 46.47 16.60
N GLN A 207 36.95 45.52 16.63
CA GLN A 207 38.35 45.81 16.95
C GLN A 207 39.02 46.71 15.90
N ARG A 208 38.76 46.48 14.62
CA ARG A 208 39.28 47.32 13.52
C ARG A 208 38.72 48.75 13.60
N GLU A 209 37.44 48.92 13.91
CA GLU A 209 36.83 50.23 14.13
C GLU A 209 37.43 50.96 15.34
N ARG A 210 37.59 50.27 16.47
CA ARG A 210 38.29 50.84 17.64
C ARG A 210 39.71 51.29 17.31
N LYS A 211 40.48 50.52 16.54
CA LYS A 211 41.82 50.93 16.10
C LYS A 211 41.82 52.16 15.18
N LYS A 212 40.82 52.28 14.28
CA LYS A 212 40.66 53.48 13.43
C LYS A 212 40.29 54.71 14.25
N ASN A 213 39.35 54.60 15.18
CA ASN A 213 38.93 55.71 16.03
C ASN A 213 40.03 56.09 17.03
N GLY A 214 40.73 55.12 17.63
CA GLY A 214 41.87 55.37 18.52
C GLY A 214 43.07 56.04 17.82
N LYS A 215 43.31 55.76 16.54
CA LYS A 215 44.32 56.48 15.74
C LYS A 215 43.91 57.90 15.37
N ARG A 216 42.61 58.19 15.27
CA ARG A 216 42.09 59.52 14.89
C ARG A 216 42.29 60.58 15.98
N TYR A 217 42.48 60.19 17.24
CA TYR A 217 42.72 61.09 18.37
C TYR A 217 44.20 61.42 18.64
N HIS A 218 45.15 60.85 17.87
CA HIS A 218 46.59 61.07 18.10
C HIS A 218 47.27 62.03 17.11
N HIS A 219 46.52 62.74 16.26
CA HIS A 219 47.06 63.76 15.35
C HIS A 219 46.19 65.02 15.35
N GLU A 220 46.32 65.84 16.39
CA GLU A 220 45.84 67.23 16.55
C GLU A 220 46.31 67.60 17.99
N TRP A 221 47.24 68.47 18.34
CA TRP A 221 47.99 69.63 17.81
C TRP A 221 49.21 69.86 18.76
N PRO A 222 50.05 70.90 18.62
CA PRO A 222 50.22 71.84 17.51
C PRO A 222 51.53 71.68 16.73
#